data_AF-A0A655WP24-F1
#
_entry.id   AF-A0A655WP24-F1
#
_cell.length_a   1.000
_cell.length_b   1.000
_cell.length_c   1.000
_cell.angle_alpha   90.00
_cell.angle_beta   90.00
_cell.angle_gamma   90.00
#
_symmetry.space_group_name_H-M   'P 1'
#
loop_
_entity.id
_entity.type
_entity.pdbx_description
1 polymer ?
#
loop_
_entity_poly.entity_id
_entity_poly.type
_entity_poly.pdbx_seq_one_letter_code
_entity_poly.pdbx_strand_id
1 'polypeptide(L)'
;MGVGLSGPYADDFLLSLPAAQAITWLPLPVPLMAQGQLEMAVKQYRFGEPYCQQAEGSLAWSAAQLESPIGALQLGTVVSDFTCQESVVTLKGGQKTAQVSSEFNLSLQPDNRYQAQAWFKPEAEFPESLKEQLSWLPQPDGQGRYPFNQQGQL
;
A
#
# COMPACT_ATOMS: atom_id res chain seq x y z
N MET A 1 -14.52 16.47 -13.08
CA MET A 1 -14.85 16.79 -11.67
C MET A 1 -16.03 17.75 -11.66
N GLY A 2 -17.00 17.56 -10.77
CA GLY A 2 -18.19 18.41 -10.67
C GLY A 2 -18.99 18.18 -9.39
N VAL A 3 -20.14 18.86 -9.26
CA VAL A 3 -21.09 18.69 -8.14
C VAL A 3 -22.42 18.22 -8.72
N GLY A 4 -22.88 17.05 -8.28
CA GLY A 4 -24.18 16.48 -8.64
C GLY A 4 -25.17 16.54 -7.48
N LEU A 5 -26.37 15.99 -7.70
CA LEU A 5 -27.45 15.94 -6.70
C LEU A 5 -27.05 15.14 -5.44
N SER A 6 -26.11 14.21 -5.56
CA SER A 6 -25.57 13.38 -4.47
C SER A 6 -24.22 13.88 -3.92
N GLY A 7 -23.77 15.08 -4.32
CA GLY A 7 -22.51 15.68 -3.88
C GLY A 7 -21.39 15.68 -4.94
N PRO A 8 -20.14 15.93 -4.53
CA PRO A 8 -19.00 15.98 -5.43
C PRO A 8 -18.73 14.64 -6.14
N TYR A 9 -18.27 14.73 -7.38
CA TYR A 9 -17.82 13.57 -8.14
C TYR A 9 -16.60 13.91 -9.00
N ALA A 10 -15.85 12.87 -9.33
CA ALA A 10 -14.71 12.95 -10.23
C ALA A 10 -14.62 11.66 -11.04
N ASP A 11 -14.27 11.79 -12.32
CA ASP A 11 -14.05 10.68 -13.25
C ASP A 11 -12.75 10.96 -13.97
N ASP A 12 -12.03 9.90 -14.33
CA ASP A 12 -10.80 9.91 -15.13
C ASP A 12 -9.79 10.99 -14.68
N PHE A 13 -9.38 10.94 -13.41
CA PHE A 13 -8.37 11.86 -12.88
C PHE A 13 -7.14 11.15 -12.35
N LEU A 14 -6.00 11.83 -12.48
CA LEU A 14 -4.71 11.35 -12.01
C LEU A 14 -4.23 12.23 -10.86
N LEU A 15 -3.91 11.61 -9.73
CA LEU A 15 -3.19 12.26 -8.64
C LEU A 15 -1.76 11.73 -8.60
N SER A 16 -0.80 12.60 -8.34
CA SER A 16 0.59 12.21 -8.14
C SER A 16 1.16 12.88 -6.90
N LEU A 17 1.95 12.14 -6.14
CA LEU A 17 2.64 12.67 -4.97
C LEU A 17 3.92 11.85 -4.67
N PRO A 18 4.99 12.47 -4.14
CA PRO A 18 6.19 11.73 -3.74
C PRO A 18 5.95 10.77 -2.59
N ALA A 19 6.48 9.55 -2.69
CA ALA A 19 6.32 8.53 -1.64
C ALA A 19 6.85 9.01 -0.27
N ALA A 20 7.89 9.85 -0.28
CA ALA A 20 8.46 10.49 0.90
C ALA A 20 7.45 11.37 1.66
N GLN A 21 6.44 11.92 0.99
CA GLN A 21 5.38 12.70 1.65
C GLN A 21 4.29 11.76 2.21
N ALA A 22 3.84 10.78 1.43
CA ALA A 22 2.81 9.85 1.88
C ALA A 22 3.20 9.02 3.11
N ILE A 23 4.47 8.61 3.21
CA ILE A 23 4.91 7.76 4.33
C ILE A 23 4.79 8.45 5.70
N THR A 24 4.75 9.79 5.73
CA THR A 24 4.58 10.58 6.96
C THR A 24 3.18 10.47 7.56
N TRP A 25 2.20 9.97 6.80
CA TRP A 25 0.82 9.79 7.25
C TRP A 25 0.59 8.44 7.93
N LEU A 26 1.57 7.53 7.86
CA LEU A 26 1.44 6.18 8.39
C LEU A 26 1.98 6.11 9.84
N PRO A 27 1.26 5.47 10.76
CA PRO A 27 1.74 5.24 12.12
C PRO A 27 2.76 4.08 12.13
N LEU A 28 3.99 4.35 11.70
CA LEU A 28 5.03 3.35 11.59
C LEU A 28 5.76 3.15 12.94
N PRO A 29 6.01 1.89 13.36
CA PRO A 29 6.70 1.61 14.63
C PRO A 29 8.22 1.86 14.55
N VAL A 30 8.77 2.03 13.35
CA VAL A 30 10.19 2.27 13.10
C VAL A 30 10.38 3.38 12.06
N PRO A 31 11.48 4.15 12.12
CA PRO A 31 11.77 5.17 11.13
C PRO A 31 12.04 4.51 9.77
N LEU A 32 11.14 4.77 8.82
CA LEU A 32 11.24 4.32 7.44
C LEU A 32 11.15 5.53 6.51
N MET A 33 11.97 5.52 5.48
CA MET A 33 11.86 6.46 4.36
C MET A 33 11.37 5.71 3.13
N ALA A 34 10.50 6.34 2.35
CA ALA A 34 10.04 5.84 1.07
C ALA A 34 10.51 6.78 -0.04
N GLN A 35 11.03 6.21 -1.12
CA GLN A 35 11.42 6.94 -2.32
C GLN A 35 10.55 6.53 -3.51
N GLY A 36 10.59 7.33 -4.57
CA GLY A 36 9.78 7.11 -5.77
C GLY A 36 8.50 7.95 -5.80
N GLN A 37 7.68 7.73 -6.83
CA GLN A 37 6.45 8.49 -7.08
C GLN A 37 5.23 7.59 -6.94
N LEU A 38 4.23 8.07 -6.20
CA LEU A 38 2.90 7.49 -6.16
C LEU A 38 2.02 8.17 -7.19
N GLU A 39 1.39 7.38 -8.03
CA GLU A 39 0.44 7.82 -9.06
C GLU A 39 -0.85 7.05 -8.90
N MET A 40 -1.95 7.76 -8.62
CA MET A 40 -3.27 7.18 -8.45
C MET A 40 -4.14 7.61 -9.62
N ALA A 41 -4.49 6.65 -10.47
CA ALA A 41 -5.46 6.83 -11.54
C ALA A 41 -6.84 6.44 -11.00
N VAL A 42 -7.71 7.43 -10.85
CA VAL A 42 -9.08 7.22 -10.37
C VAL A 42 -10.02 7.25 -11.56
N LYS A 43 -10.65 6.11 -11.80
CA LYS A 43 -11.59 5.94 -12.91
C LYS A 43 -12.93 6.58 -12.58
N GLN A 44 -13.41 6.37 -11.37
CA GLN A 44 -14.61 7.04 -10.85
C GLN A 44 -14.51 7.27 -9.36
N TYR A 45 -15.11 8.36 -8.91
CA TYR A 45 -15.30 8.72 -7.52
C TYR A 45 -16.66 9.42 -7.36
N ARG A 46 -17.43 8.95 -6.41
CA ARG A 46 -18.70 9.52 -5.95
C ARG A 46 -18.59 9.74 -4.46
N PHE A 47 -18.73 10.99 -4.04
CA PHE A 47 -18.70 11.34 -2.63
C PHE A 47 -19.84 10.66 -1.87
N GLY A 48 -19.55 10.25 -0.64
CA GLY A 48 -20.49 9.71 0.32
C GLY A 48 -19.78 9.61 1.67
N GLU A 49 -20.47 9.92 2.76
CA GLU A 49 -19.83 9.92 4.08
C GLU A 49 -19.53 8.48 4.55
N PRO A 50 -18.44 8.27 5.31
CA PRO A 50 -17.32 9.19 5.55
C PRO A 50 -16.29 9.31 4.40
N TYR A 51 -16.24 8.38 3.45
CA TYR A 51 -15.17 8.36 2.43
C TYR A 51 -15.67 8.40 0.99
N CYS A 52 -16.61 7.52 0.64
CA CYS A 52 -17.22 7.49 -0.69
C CYS A 52 -18.59 6.81 -0.65
N GLN A 53 -19.42 7.11 -1.65
CA GLN A 53 -20.50 6.21 -2.04
C GLN A 53 -19.94 5.09 -2.93
N GLN A 54 -19.11 5.47 -3.91
CA GLN A 54 -18.46 4.56 -4.84
C GLN A 54 -17.13 5.16 -5.31
N ALA A 55 -16.08 4.36 -5.41
CA ALA A 55 -14.86 4.71 -6.13
C ALA A 55 -14.15 3.47 -6.66
N GLU A 56 -13.41 3.62 -7.75
CA GLU A 56 -12.47 2.60 -8.24
C GLU A 56 -11.33 3.24 -9.00
N GLY A 57 -10.19 2.55 -8.99
CA GLY A 57 -9.02 2.96 -9.72
C GLY A 57 -7.82 2.09 -9.38
N SER A 58 -6.65 2.58 -9.76
CA SER A 58 -5.37 1.92 -9.54
C SER A 58 -4.36 2.89 -8.95
N LEU A 59 -3.45 2.36 -8.13
CA LEU A 59 -2.29 3.07 -7.61
C LEU A 59 -1.04 2.38 -8.15
N ALA A 60 -0.10 3.18 -8.65
CA ALA A 60 1.24 2.74 -9.03
C ALA A 60 2.26 3.47 -8.16
N TRP A 61 3.20 2.73 -7.59
CA TRP A 61 4.39 3.28 -6.94
C TRP A 61 5.59 2.94 -7.81
N SER A 62 6.07 3.93 -8.58
CA SER A 62 7.21 3.77 -9.46
C SER A 62 8.52 4.13 -8.75
N ALA A 63 9.62 3.48 -9.16
CA ALA A 63 10.93 3.59 -8.51
C ALA A 63 10.84 3.39 -6.99
N ALA A 64 10.00 2.46 -6.56
CA ALA A 64 9.70 2.20 -5.17
C ALA A 64 10.90 1.61 -4.45
N GLN A 65 11.35 2.30 -3.41
CA GLN A 65 12.41 1.89 -2.52
C GLN A 65 12.03 2.24 -1.09
N LEU A 66 12.25 1.30 -0.18
CA LEU A 66 12.14 1.51 1.25
C LEU A 66 13.54 1.56 1.86
N GLU A 67 13.76 2.53 2.73
CA GLU A 67 15.03 2.67 3.46
C GLU A 67 14.79 2.68 4.95
N SER A 68 15.66 1.97 5.66
CA SER A 68 15.70 1.87 7.11
C SER A 68 17.16 1.98 7.57
N PRO A 69 17.42 2.20 8.87
CA PRO A 69 18.78 2.25 9.40
C PRO A 69 19.62 0.98 9.15
N ILE A 70 18.97 -0.16 8.90
CA ILE A 70 19.62 -1.48 8.70
C ILE A 70 19.77 -1.86 7.22
N GLY A 71 19.26 -1.05 6.30
CA GLY A 71 19.37 -1.32 4.87
C GLY A 71 18.24 -0.72 4.05
N ALA A 72 18.44 -0.77 2.73
CA ALA A 72 17.46 -0.38 1.72
C ALA A 72 16.92 -1.61 0.98
N LEU A 73 15.67 -1.54 0.54
CA LEU A 73 14.99 -2.60 -0.19
C LEU A 73 14.36 -2.02 -1.46
N GLN A 74 14.74 -2.57 -2.62
CA GLN A 74 14.17 -2.16 -3.89
C GLN A 74 12.90 -2.96 -4.21
N LEU A 75 11.78 -2.24 -4.26
CA LEU A 75 10.46 -2.79 -4.61
C LEU A 75 10.12 -2.62 -6.10
N GLY A 76 10.90 -1.83 -6.84
CA GLY A 76 10.71 -1.63 -8.27
C GLY A 76 9.43 -0.85 -8.58
N THR A 77 8.43 -1.53 -9.16
CA THR A 77 7.11 -0.94 -9.37
C THR A 77 6.07 -1.73 -8.59
N VAL A 78 5.39 -1.07 -7.67
CA VAL A 78 4.24 -1.63 -6.95
C VAL A 78 2.98 -1.19 -7.66
N VAL A 79 2.07 -2.13 -7.92
CA VAL A 79 0.76 -1.82 -8.50
C VAL A 79 -0.31 -2.38 -7.60
N SER A 80 -1.37 -1.60 -7.42
CA SER A 80 -2.58 -2.02 -6.73
C SER A 80 -3.83 -1.47 -7.39
N ASP A 81 -4.92 -2.19 -7.19
CA ASP A 81 -6.27 -1.72 -7.45
C ASP A 81 -6.90 -1.30 -6.12
N PHE A 82 -7.68 -0.23 -6.15
CA PHE A 82 -8.52 0.16 -5.03
C PHE A 82 -9.98 0.21 -5.44
N THR A 83 -10.86 -0.14 -4.51
CA THR A 83 -12.28 0.12 -4.62
C THR A 83 -12.77 0.77 -3.35
N CYS A 84 -13.86 1.51 -3.45
CA CYS A 84 -14.62 1.98 -2.30
C CYS A 84 -16.10 1.81 -2.62
N GLN A 85 -16.83 1.17 -1.72
CA GLN A 85 -18.27 0.93 -1.85
C GLN A 85 -18.90 1.17 -0.49
N GLU A 86 -19.84 2.13 -0.40
CA GLU A 86 -20.52 2.47 0.85
C GLU A 86 -19.52 2.72 2.01
N SER A 87 -18.48 3.50 1.72
CA SER A 87 -17.37 3.81 2.61
C SER A 87 -16.56 2.62 3.15
N VAL A 88 -16.69 1.44 2.53
CA VAL A 88 -15.72 0.35 2.69
C VAL A 88 -14.66 0.49 1.60
N VAL A 89 -13.45 0.91 1.99
CA VAL A 89 -12.31 1.02 1.08
C VAL A 89 -11.55 -0.31 1.09
N THR A 90 -11.18 -0.81 -0.09
CA THR A 90 -10.26 -1.94 -0.24
C THR A 90 -9.12 -1.59 -1.18
N LEU A 91 -7.95 -2.14 -0.92
CA LEU A 91 -6.74 -1.97 -1.71
C LEU A 91 -6.01 -3.30 -1.78
N LYS A 92 -5.72 -3.80 -2.98
CA LYS A 92 -4.98 -5.05 -3.17
C LYS A 92 -3.89 -4.85 -4.20
N GLY A 93 -2.73 -5.43 -3.97
CA GLY A 93 -1.63 -5.27 -4.91
C GLY A 93 -0.40 -6.04 -4.54
N GLY A 94 0.68 -5.78 -5.28
CA GLY A 94 1.94 -6.44 -5.07
C GLY A 94 3.01 -5.99 -6.03
N GLN A 95 4.17 -6.60 -5.88
CA GLN A 95 5.33 -6.43 -6.75
C GLN A 95 6.21 -7.67 -6.70
N LYS A 96 7.11 -7.77 -7.68
CA LYS A 96 8.20 -8.73 -7.67
C LYS A 96 9.47 -8.11 -8.27
N THR A 97 10.57 -8.16 -7.53
CA THR A 97 11.92 -7.87 -8.01
C THR A 97 12.84 -9.08 -7.82
N ALA A 98 14.11 -8.95 -8.23
CA ALA A 98 15.15 -9.92 -7.88
C ALA A 98 15.50 -9.90 -6.37
N GLN A 99 15.15 -8.82 -5.65
CA GLN A 99 15.37 -8.73 -4.21
C GLN A 99 14.21 -9.32 -3.42
N VAL A 100 12.96 -9.01 -3.78
CA VAL A 100 11.81 -9.35 -2.95
C VAL A 100 10.52 -9.45 -3.76
N SER A 101 9.68 -10.43 -3.43
CA SER A 101 8.28 -10.50 -3.86
C SER A 101 7.37 -10.11 -2.70
N SER A 102 6.27 -9.41 -2.96
CA SER A 102 5.30 -9.08 -1.91
C SER A 102 3.91 -8.87 -2.48
N GLU A 103 2.89 -9.23 -1.70
CA GLU A 103 1.50 -8.86 -1.96
C GLU A 103 0.87 -8.32 -0.68
N PHE A 104 -0.19 -7.55 -0.85
CA PHE A 104 -0.97 -7.00 0.24
C PHE A 104 -2.44 -6.88 -0.13
N ASN A 105 -3.26 -6.91 0.91
CA ASN A 105 -4.68 -6.61 0.89
C ASN A 105 -5.00 -5.77 2.13
N LEU A 106 -5.61 -4.61 1.93
CA LEU A 106 -6.02 -3.69 2.98
C LEU A 106 -7.51 -3.39 2.84
N SER A 107 -8.20 -3.32 3.96
CA SER A 107 -9.59 -2.84 4.05
C SER A 107 -9.71 -1.79 5.14
N LEU A 108 -10.46 -0.72 4.87
CA LEU A 108 -10.82 0.32 5.83
C LEU A 108 -12.34 0.43 5.89
N GLN A 109 -12.87 0.28 7.10
CA GLN A 109 -14.30 0.36 7.41
C GLN A 109 -14.71 1.80 7.69
N PRO A 110 -16.01 2.13 7.55
CA PRO A 110 -16.54 3.48 7.85
C PRO A 110 -16.29 3.97 9.28
N ASP A 111 -16.08 3.06 10.24
CA ASP A 111 -15.78 3.38 11.64
C ASP A 111 -14.27 3.47 11.93
N ASN A 112 -13.47 3.76 10.89
CA ASN A 112 -12.01 3.81 10.89
C ASN A 112 -11.30 2.50 11.24
N ARG A 113 -12.00 1.38 11.43
CA ARG A 113 -11.33 0.09 11.64
C ARG A 113 -10.67 -0.37 10.36
N TYR A 114 -9.41 -0.78 10.46
CA TYR A 114 -8.67 -1.29 9.32
C TYR A 114 -8.19 -2.72 9.57
N GLN A 115 -7.99 -3.43 8.48
CA GLN A 115 -7.27 -4.69 8.43
C GLN A 115 -6.29 -4.63 7.27
N ALA A 116 -5.02 -4.95 7.53
CA ALA A 116 -3.96 -5.04 6.55
C ALA A 116 -3.34 -6.43 6.64
N GLN A 117 -3.39 -7.17 5.54
CA GLN A 117 -2.76 -8.47 5.39
C GLN A 117 -1.74 -8.34 4.28
N ALA A 118 -0.49 -8.64 4.57
CA ALA A 118 0.58 -8.59 3.60
C ALA A 118 1.51 -9.77 3.80
N TRP A 119 2.31 -10.05 2.79
CA TRP A 119 3.44 -10.92 2.93
C TRP A 119 4.59 -10.42 2.05
N PHE A 120 5.81 -10.71 2.46
CA PHE A 120 6.97 -10.58 1.60
C PHE A 120 7.76 -11.87 1.56
N LYS A 121 8.52 -12.07 0.49
CA LYS A 121 9.41 -13.21 0.28
C LYS A 121 10.75 -12.68 -0.19
N PRO A 122 11.85 -12.89 0.56
CA PRO A 122 13.19 -12.68 0.07
C PRO A 122 13.45 -13.48 -1.21
N GLU A 123 13.99 -12.82 -2.22
CA GLU A 123 14.43 -13.43 -3.48
C GLU A 123 15.96 -13.46 -3.55
N ALA A 124 16.53 -13.89 -4.67
CA ALA A 124 17.96 -14.18 -4.81
C ALA A 124 18.89 -13.02 -4.41
N GLU A 125 18.49 -11.79 -4.70
CA GLU A 125 19.27 -10.57 -4.45
C GLU A 125 18.84 -9.83 -3.17
N PHE A 126 18.09 -10.49 -2.27
CA PHE A 126 17.66 -9.84 -1.03
C PHE A 126 18.89 -9.34 -0.24
N PRO A 127 18.90 -8.07 0.23
CA PRO A 127 20.07 -7.46 0.85
C PRO A 127 20.58 -8.23 2.08
N GLU A 128 21.89 -8.47 2.16
CA GLU A 128 22.49 -9.28 3.23
C GLU A 128 22.22 -8.70 4.62
N SER A 129 22.33 -7.37 4.77
CA SER A 129 22.05 -6.69 6.04
C SER A 129 20.61 -6.90 6.53
N LEU A 130 19.66 -7.11 5.61
CA LEU A 130 18.27 -7.44 5.93
C LEU A 130 18.07 -8.95 6.14
N LYS A 131 18.82 -9.82 5.44
CA LYS A 131 18.79 -11.28 5.64
C LYS A 131 19.10 -11.66 7.08
N GLU A 132 20.09 -11.03 7.69
CA GLU A 132 20.49 -11.30 9.08
C GLU A 132 19.32 -11.08 10.07
N GLN A 133 18.44 -10.13 9.76
CA GLN A 133 17.30 -9.76 10.60
C GLN A 133 16.11 -10.72 10.45
N LEU A 134 16.08 -11.53 9.40
CA LEU A 134 15.00 -12.51 9.18
C LEU A 134 14.93 -13.54 10.31
N SER A 135 16.04 -13.78 11.01
CA SER A 135 16.11 -14.67 12.17
C SER A 135 15.26 -14.22 13.35
N TRP A 136 14.90 -12.93 13.41
CA TRP A 136 14.07 -12.35 14.48
C TRP A 136 12.58 -12.36 14.13
N LEU A 137 12.23 -12.63 12.87
CA LEU A 137 10.84 -12.71 12.43
C LEU A 137 10.27 -14.11 12.69
N PRO A 138 8.93 -14.23 12.81
CA PRO A 138 8.28 -15.54 12.76
C PRO A 138 8.72 -16.32 11.52
N GLN A 139 8.73 -17.65 11.64
CA GLN A 139 9.09 -18.52 10.53
C GLN A 139 8.19 -18.25 9.31
N PRO A 140 8.77 -18.25 8.09
CA PRO A 140 7.98 -18.10 6.88
C PRO A 140 7.06 -19.31 6.66
N ASP A 141 6.03 -19.13 5.85
CA ASP A 141 5.16 -20.22 5.43
C ASP A 141 5.89 -21.24 4.53
N GLY A 142 5.20 -22.32 4.13
CA GLY A 142 5.76 -23.35 3.24
C GLY A 142 6.19 -22.87 1.85
N GLN A 143 5.88 -21.62 1.49
CA GLN A 143 6.30 -20.98 0.24
C GLN A 143 7.47 -19.99 0.44
N GLY A 144 7.95 -19.84 1.68
CA GLY A 144 8.99 -18.88 2.05
C GLY A 144 8.47 -17.46 2.26
N ARG A 145 7.17 -17.28 2.49
CA ARG A 145 6.54 -15.96 2.68
C ARG A 145 6.49 -15.62 4.16
N TYR A 146 6.98 -14.44 4.52
CA TYR A 146 6.88 -13.84 5.83
C TYR A 146 5.58 -13.03 5.91
N PRO A 147 4.58 -13.48 6.69
CA PRO A 147 3.31 -12.77 6.79
C PRO A 147 3.45 -11.54 7.71
N PHE A 148 2.73 -10.48 7.35
CA PHE A 148 2.55 -9.29 8.16
C PHE A 148 1.06 -8.96 8.20
N ASN A 149 0.45 -9.19 9.35
CA ASN A 149 -0.98 -8.93 9.56
C ASN A 149 -1.13 -7.90 10.66
N GLN A 150 -1.89 -6.84 10.37
CA GLN A 150 -2.22 -5.78 11.30
C GLN A 150 -3.71 -5.49 11.23
N GLN A 151 -4.27 -5.11 12.37
CA GLN A 151 -5.62 -4.60 12.46
C GLN A 151 -5.67 -3.56 13.57
N GLY A 152 -6.53 -2.57 13.42
CA GLY A 152 -6.64 -1.49 14.39
C GLY A 152 -7.72 -0.51 14.00
N GLN A 153 -7.58 0.71 14.50
CA GLN A 153 -8.47 1.83 14.20
C GLN A 153 -7.62 3.08 13.99
N LEU A 154 -7.93 3.84 12.94
CA LEU A 154 -7.29 5.13 12.62
C LEU A 154 -7.87 6.29 13.44
#